data_AF-A0A8T4S227-F1
#
_entry.id   AF-A0A8T4S227-F1
#
_cell.length_a   1.000
_cell.length_b   1.000
_cell.length_c   1.000
_cell.angle_alpha   90.00
_cell.angle_beta   90.00
_cell.angle_gamma   90.00
#
_symmetry.space_group_name_H-M   'P 1'
#
loop_
_entity.id
_entity.type
_entity.pdbx_description
1 polymer ?
#
loop_
_entity_poly.entity_id
_entity_poly.type
_entity_poly.pdbx_seq_one_letter_code
_entity_poly.pdbx_strand_id
1 'polypeptide(L)'
;MAELIIIPAIIMGAIIGLYELILIHRDENFRGSHWLGHGTHAAVFAIGATFVTMNTTFVYETFTFLQTIPYLEQEWVFRVAIGFIMMIKVHAASAVVKGTIGSTKGMKETWAHSLIVSALVVLAPTIYPFLAPFFERFTGSSE
;
A
#
# COMPACT_ATOMS: atom_id res chain seq x y z
N MET A 1 22.91 7.63 9.65
CA MET A 1 21.53 7.40 10.10
C MET A 1 20.64 7.83 8.97
N ALA A 2 19.84 6.92 8.41
CA ALA A 2 18.85 7.28 7.40
C ALA A 2 17.87 8.32 7.97
N GLU A 3 17.54 9.34 7.18
CA GLU A 3 16.45 10.24 7.53
C GLU A 3 15.13 9.48 7.40
N LEU A 4 14.39 9.42 8.50
CA LEU A 4 13.15 8.65 8.57
C LEU A 4 11.97 9.56 8.18
N ILE A 5 11.40 9.31 7.01
CA ILE A 5 10.31 10.10 6.45
C ILE A 5 8.94 9.60 6.91
N ILE A 6 8.55 10.03 8.11
CA ILE A 6 7.28 9.63 8.75
C ILE A 6 6.07 10.25 8.05
N ILE A 7 6.04 11.58 7.97
CA ILE A 7 4.87 12.33 7.48
C ILE A 7 4.56 12.00 6.02
N PRO A 8 5.54 11.98 5.10
CA PRO A 8 5.30 11.54 3.72
C PRO A 8 4.71 10.13 3.62
N ALA A 9 5.24 9.19 4.40
CA ALA A 9 4.76 7.81 4.42
C ALA A 9 3.32 7.69 4.93
N ILE A 10 2.95 8.43 5.96
CA ILE A 10 1.58 8.45 6.49
C ILE A 10 0.63 9.06 5.45
N ILE A 11 1.00 10.17 4.80
CA ILE A 11 0.17 10.82 3.78
C ILE A 11 -0.08 9.87 2.61
N MET A 12 0.98 9.29 2.03
CA MET A 12 0.85 8.36 0.91
C MET A 12 0.09 7.10 1.30
N GLY A 13 0.38 6.54 2.47
CA GLY A 13 -0.31 5.39 3.01
C GLY A 13 -1.80 5.63 3.20
N ALA A 14 -2.18 6.81 3.71
CA ALA A 14 -3.56 7.21 3.88
C ALA A 14 -4.29 7.41 2.55
N ILE A 15 -3.63 8.00 1.53
CA ILE A 15 -4.20 8.16 0.18
C ILE A 15 -4.49 6.77 -0.43
N ILE A 16 -3.53 5.85 -0.35
CA ILE A 16 -3.67 4.49 -0.88
C ILE A 16 -4.74 3.71 -0.09
N GLY A 17 -4.73 3.83 1.24
CA GLY A 17 -5.73 3.20 2.10
C GLY A 17 -7.14 3.72 1.88
N LEU A 18 -7.31 5.02 1.60
CA LEU A 18 -8.59 5.61 1.25
C LEU A 18 -9.08 5.10 -0.12
N TYR A 19 -8.17 4.98 -1.09
CA TYR A 19 -8.48 4.38 -2.38
C TYR A 19 -8.98 2.93 -2.22
N GLU A 20 -8.31 2.12 -1.39
CA GLU A 20 -8.78 0.76 -1.08
C GLU A 20 -10.14 0.74 -0.40
N LEU A 21 -10.35 1.61 0.60
CA LEU A 21 -11.63 1.72 1.31
C LEU A 21 -12.79 2.02 0.36
N ILE A 22 -12.61 2.95 -0.59
CA ILE A 22 -13.64 3.30 -1.59
C ILE A 22 -13.97 2.08 -2.47
N LEU A 23 -12.96 1.30 -2.86
CA LEU A 23 -13.16 0.13 -3.71
C LEU A 23 -13.82 -1.04 -2.97
N ILE A 24 -13.39 -1.33 -1.74
CA ILE A 24 -14.02 -2.34 -0.88
C ILE A 24 -15.48 -1.97 -0.61
N HIS A 25 -15.74 -0.69 -0.33
CA HIS A 25 -17.08 -0.18 -0.10
C HIS A 25 -18.01 -0.40 -1.31
N ARG A 26 -17.50 -0.17 -2.52
CA ARG A 26 -18.23 -0.44 -3.77
C ARG A 26 -18.47 -1.94 -3.97
N ASP A 27 -17.45 -2.76 -3.71
CA ASP A 27 -17.50 -4.20 -3.97
C ASP A 27 -18.43 -4.94 -2.98
N GLU A 28 -18.59 -4.46 -1.74
CA GLU A 28 -19.50 -5.02 -0.73
C GLU A 28 -20.95 -4.49 -0.81
N ASN A 29 -21.29 -3.69 -1.84
CA ASN A 29 -22.64 -3.18 -2.12
C ASN A 29 -23.36 -2.57 -0.88
N PHE A 30 -22.62 -1.90 0.00
CA PHE A 30 -23.17 -1.22 1.19
C PHE A 30 -23.95 -2.13 2.17
N ARG A 31 -23.82 -3.47 2.08
CA ARG A 31 -24.58 -4.39 2.92
C ARG A 31 -23.86 -4.62 4.26
N GLY A 32 -24.22 -3.81 5.26
CA GLY A 32 -23.74 -3.93 6.64
C GLY A 32 -22.49 -3.09 6.93
N SER A 33 -21.85 -3.33 8.08
CA SER A 33 -20.65 -2.60 8.54
C SER A 33 -19.33 -3.34 8.29
N HIS A 34 -19.39 -4.55 7.73
CA HIS A 34 -18.22 -5.41 7.52
C HIS A 34 -17.16 -4.77 6.61
N TRP A 35 -17.60 -4.06 5.56
CA TRP A 35 -16.73 -3.31 4.66
C TRP A 35 -15.84 -2.28 5.37
N LEU A 36 -16.32 -1.69 6.48
CA LEU A 36 -15.56 -0.70 7.23
C LEU A 36 -14.42 -1.37 8.01
N GLY A 37 -14.68 -2.53 8.61
CA GLY A 37 -13.64 -3.34 9.25
C GLY A 37 -12.61 -3.85 8.23
N HIS A 38 -13.07 -4.31 7.07
CA HIS A 38 -12.21 -4.72 5.97
C HIS A 38 -11.35 -3.58 5.43
N GLY A 39 -11.96 -2.43 5.13
CA GLY A 39 -11.25 -1.29 4.57
C GLY A 39 -10.31 -0.61 5.57
N THR A 40 -10.64 -0.56 6.86
CA THR A 40 -9.70 -0.06 7.89
C THR A 40 -8.50 -0.99 8.05
N HIS A 41 -8.72 -2.31 8.05
CA HIS A 41 -7.62 -3.28 8.06
C HIS A 41 -6.73 -3.10 6.83
N ALA A 42 -7.32 -3.00 5.63
CA ALA A 42 -6.59 -2.76 4.38
C ALA A 42 -5.76 -1.47 4.42
N ALA A 43 -6.34 -0.36 4.92
CA ALA A 43 -5.65 0.91 5.08
C ALA A 43 -4.42 0.82 6.00
N VAL A 44 -4.49 0.06 7.11
CA VAL A 44 -3.34 -0.16 8.00
C VAL A 44 -2.21 -0.90 7.27
N PHE A 45 -2.53 -1.92 6.47
CA PHE A 45 -1.52 -2.61 5.65
C PHE A 45 -0.92 -1.70 4.58
N ALA A 46 -1.74 -0.88 3.92
CA ALA A 46 -1.28 0.10 2.95
C ALA A 46 -0.31 1.12 3.58
N ILE A 47 -0.63 1.64 4.77
CA ILE A 47 0.25 2.56 5.51
C ILE A 47 1.56 1.86 5.88
N GLY A 48 1.51 0.65 6.44
CA GLY A 48 2.71 -0.09 6.82
C GLY A 48 3.62 -0.39 5.63
N ALA A 49 3.04 -0.87 4.52
CA ALA A 49 3.82 -1.17 3.31
C ALA A 49 4.40 0.10 2.67
N THR A 50 3.63 1.19 2.63
CA THR A 50 4.12 2.49 2.13
C THR A 50 5.24 3.05 3.00
N PHE A 51 5.12 2.91 4.32
CA PHE A 51 6.19 3.28 5.24
C PHE A 51 7.48 2.51 4.94
N VAL A 52 7.38 1.20 4.72
CA VAL A 52 8.52 0.35 4.38
C VAL A 52 9.15 0.76 3.04
N THR A 53 8.35 0.99 1.98
CA THR A 53 8.91 1.35 0.67
C THR A 53 9.53 2.75 0.66
N MET A 54 8.96 3.70 1.40
CA MET A 54 9.49 5.06 1.56
C MET A 54 10.71 5.13 2.48
N ASN A 55 10.89 4.19 3.39
CA ASN A 55 11.99 4.16 4.36
C ASN A 55 12.91 2.94 4.17
N THR A 56 13.21 2.58 2.91
CA THR A 56 13.96 1.35 2.60
C THR A 56 15.34 1.32 3.29
N THR A 57 16.06 2.44 3.32
CA THR A 57 17.36 2.53 4.03
C THR A 57 17.23 2.22 5.52
N PHE A 58 16.24 2.80 6.20
CA PHE A 58 15.96 2.50 7.61
C PHE A 58 15.63 1.02 7.82
N VAL A 59 14.87 0.41 6.90
CA VAL A 59 14.52 -1.01 6.96
C VAL A 59 15.77 -1.88 6.83
N TYR A 60 16.69 -1.56 5.92
CA TYR A 60 17.96 -2.28 5.78
C TYR A 60 18.90 -2.10 6.97
N GLU A 61 18.94 -0.92 7.59
CA GLU A 61 19.70 -0.67 8.81
C GLU A 61 19.12 -1.46 10.00
N THR A 62 17.80 -1.58 10.07
CA THR A 62 17.09 -2.32 11.14
C THR A 62 17.17 -3.83 10.95
N PHE A 63 17.01 -4.31 9.72
CA PHE A 63 16.96 -5.72 9.35
C PHE A 63 18.12 -6.05 8.42
N THR A 64 19.33 -6.05 8.97
CA THR A 64 20.57 -6.25 8.22
C THR A 64 20.61 -7.58 7.46
N PHE A 65 19.88 -8.60 7.91
CA PHE A 65 19.78 -9.88 7.21
C PHE A 65 19.17 -9.75 5.80
N LEU A 66 18.35 -8.73 5.52
CA LEU A 66 17.77 -8.51 4.18
C LEU A 66 18.86 -8.28 3.14
N GLN A 67 19.98 -7.69 3.55
CA GLN A 67 21.15 -7.45 2.69
C GLN A 67 21.95 -8.73 2.37
N THR A 68 21.65 -9.84 3.05
CA THR A 68 22.27 -11.15 2.77
C THR A 68 21.51 -11.96 1.72
N ILE A 69 20.28 -11.55 1.39
CA ILE A 69 19.43 -12.24 0.42
C ILE A 69 19.76 -11.67 -0.97
N PRO A 70 20.14 -12.52 -1.96
CA PRO A 70 20.50 -12.04 -3.29
C PRO A 70 19.41 -11.18 -3.93
N TYR A 71 19.83 -10.07 -4.53
CA TYR A 71 19.01 -9.07 -5.21
C TYR A 71 18.13 -8.20 -4.29
N LEU A 72 17.86 -8.61 -3.05
CA LEU A 72 17.07 -7.83 -2.09
C LEU A 72 17.86 -6.67 -1.47
N GLU A 73 19.17 -6.58 -1.69
CA GLU A 73 19.96 -5.40 -1.36
C GLU A 73 19.62 -4.19 -2.26
N GLN A 74 19.06 -4.45 -3.45
CA GLN A 74 18.67 -3.39 -4.38
C GLN A 74 17.33 -2.80 -3.96
N GLU A 75 17.32 -1.51 -3.63
CA GLU A 75 16.14 -0.80 -3.13
C GLU A 75 14.90 -0.98 -4.00
N TRP A 76 15.04 -0.92 -5.33
CA TRP A 76 13.89 -1.13 -6.22
C TRP A 76 13.34 -2.56 -6.19
N VAL A 77 14.21 -3.56 -6.09
CA VAL A 77 13.80 -4.96 -6.00
C VAL A 77 13.09 -5.21 -4.67
N PHE A 78 13.61 -4.68 -3.57
CA PHE A 78 12.96 -4.74 -2.26
C PHE A 78 11.58 -4.08 -2.28
N ARG A 79 11.47 -2.86 -2.82
CA ARG A 79 10.17 -2.17 -2.96
C ARG A 79 9.18 -3.01 -3.76
N VAL A 80 9.61 -3.58 -4.89
CA VAL A 80 8.78 -4.47 -5.72
C VAL A 80 8.37 -5.73 -4.95
N ALA A 81 9.26 -6.33 -4.14
CA ALA A 81 8.93 -7.47 -3.30
C ALA A 81 7.86 -7.12 -2.25
N ILE A 82 7.94 -5.94 -1.62
CA ILE A 82 6.90 -5.43 -0.73
C ILE A 82 5.58 -5.19 -1.49
N GLY A 83 5.65 -4.65 -2.70
CA GLY A 83 4.51 -4.53 -3.62
C GLY A 83 3.84 -5.88 -3.87
N PHE A 84 4.60 -6.92 -4.20
CA PHE A 84 4.06 -8.28 -4.39
C PHE A 84 3.39 -8.84 -3.13
N ILE A 85 3.98 -8.62 -1.95
CA ILE A 85 3.36 -9.01 -0.67
C ILE A 85 2.00 -8.31 -0.51
N MET A 86 1.94 -7.01 -0.81
CA MET A 86 0.69 -6.25 -0.77
C MET A 86 -0.33 -6.72 -1.82
N MET A 87 0.10 -6.99 -3.05
CA MET A 87 -0.75 -7.53 -4.10
C MET A 87 -1.43 -8.84 -3.66
N ILE A 88 -0.65 -9.77 -3.08
CA ILE A 88 -1.16 -11.03 -2.55
C ILE A 88 -2.13 -10.78 -1.40
N LYS A 89 -1.78 -9.89 -0.46
CA LYS A 89 -2.61 -9.56 0.71
C LYS A 89 -3.98 -9.01 0.28
N VAL A 90 -4.00 -8.03 -0.63
CA VAL A 90 -5.22 -7.42 -1.16
C VAL A 90 -6.04 -8.45 -1.94
N HIS A 91 -5.39 -9.21 -2.82
CA HIS A 91 -6.07 -10.24 -3.60
C HIS A 91 -6.72 -11.31 -2.72
N ALA A 92 -6.00 -11.78 -1.69
CA ALA A 92 -6.52 -12.77 -0.74
C ALA A 92 -7.74 -12.23 0.02
N ALA A 93 -7.68 -10.98 0.49
CA ALA A 93 -8.82 -10.34 1.15
C ALA A 93 -10.04 -10.25 0.22
N SER A 94 -9.85 -9.85 -1.04
CA SER A 94 -10.94 -9.79 -2.02
C SER A 94 -11.48 -11.16 -2.42
N ALA A 95 -10.66 -12.21 -2.41
CA ALA A 95 -11.08 -13.57 -2.75
C ALA A 95 -12.00 -14.18 -1.69
N VAL A 96 -11.76 -13.89 -0.41
CA VAL A 96 -12.60 -14.34 0.71
C VAL A 96 -14.03 -13.79 0.59
N VAL A 97 -14.18 -12.53 0.16
CA VAL A 97 -15.50 -11.89 -0.05
C VAL A 97 -16.26 -12.53 -1.21
N LYS A 98 -15.57 -13.12 -2.19
CA LYS A 98 -16.16 -13.73 -3.41
C LYS A 98 -16.44 -15.23 -3.27
N GLY A 99 -16.32 -15.81 -2.07
CA GLY A 99 -16.61 -17.22 -1.76
C GLY A 99 -18.06 -17.67 -1.98
N THR A 100 -18.97 -16.80 -2.39
CA THR A 100 -20.29 -17.17 -2.93
C THR A 100 -20.13 -17.70 -4.36
N ILE A 101 -20.19 -19.03 -4.49
CA ILE A 101 -20.13 -19.82 -5.73
C ILE A 101 -20.88 -19.13 -6.90
N GLY A 102 -20.16 -18.70 -7.94
CA GLY A 102 -20.75 -18.32 -9.24
C GLY A 102 -20.27 -17.04 -9.96
N SER A 103 -19.40 -16.19 -9.38
CA SER A 103 -19.03 -14.90 -10.01
C SER A 103 -17.67 -14.93 -10.74
N THR A 104 -17.63 -15.49 -11.94
CA THR A 104 -16.46 -15.40 -12.85
C THR A 104 -16.21 -13.98 -13.39
N LYS A 105 -17.19 -13.06 -13.27
CA LYS A 105 -17.05 -11.67 -13.71
C LYS A 105 -16.09 -10.86 -12.79
N GLY A 106 -15.96 -11.25 -11.53
CA GLY A 106 -15.20 -10.48 -10.53
C GLY A 106 -13.70 -10.78 -10.42
N MET A 107 -13.17 -11.84 -11.04
CA MET A 107 -11.79 -12.29 -10.79
C MET A 107 -10.73 -11.42 -11.50
N LYS A 108 -11.05 -10.91 -12.71
CA LYS A 108 -10.17 -9.99 -13.44
C LYS A 108 -10.09 -8.61 -12.78
N GLU A 109 -11.22 -8.12 -12.26
CA GLU A 109 -11.30 -6.84 -11.55
C GLU A 109 -10.48 -6.86 -10.25
N THR A 110 -10.43 -8.00 -9.54
CA THR A 110 -9.63 -8.15 -8.31
C THR A 110 -8.13 -8.16 -8.55
N TRP A 111 -7.67 -8.78 -9.63
CA TRP A 111 -6.23 -8.76 -9.97
C TRP A 111 -5.79 -7.36 -10.39
N ALA A 112 -6.55 -6.69 -11.26
CA ALA A 112 -6.26 -5.32 -11.67
C ALA A 112 -6.22 -4.35 -10.47
N HIS A 113 -7.19 -4.45 -9.55
CA HIS A 113 -7.22 -3.67 -8.32
C HIS A 113 -5.98 -3.91 -7.45
N SER A 114 -5.67 -5.18 -7.12
CA SER A 114 -4.50 -5.52 -6.30
C SER A 114 -3.18 -5.08 -6.93
N LEU A 115 -3.10 -5.10 -8.26
CA LEU A 115 -1.94 -4.64 -9.01
C LEU A 115 -1.78 -3.12 -8.94
N ILE A 116 -2.88 -2.36 -9.05
CA ILE A 116 -2.86 -0.90 -8.90
C ILE A 116 -2.38 -0.52 -7.49
N VAL A 117 -2.92 -1.16 -6.45
CA VAL A 117 -2.53 -0.89 -5.05
C VAL A 117 -1.06 -1.19 -4.84
N SER A 118 -0.59 -2.35 -5.31
CA SER A 118 0.82 -2.71 -5.30
C SER A 118 1.69 -1.68 -6.03
N ALA A 119 1.30 -1.27 -7.22
CA ALA A 119 2.06 -0.28 -7.99
C ALA A 119 2.14 1.07 -7.26
N LEU A 120 1.04 1.52 -6.64
CA LEU A 120 1.02 2.75 -5.84
C LEU A 120 1.95 2.66 -4.62
N VAL A 121 1.98 1.52 -3.92
CA VAL A 121 2.91 1.29 -2.79
C VAL A 121 4.37 1.30 -3.23
N VAL A 122 4.69 0.64 -4.34
CA VAL A 122 6.06 0.61 -4.91
C VAL A 122 6.51 1.99 -5.33
N LEU A 123 5.62 2.73 -6.00
CA LEU A 123 5.91 4.04 -6.58
C LEU A 123 5.72 5.19 -5.59
N ALA A 124 5.22 4.95 -4.37
CA ALA A 124 4.97 5.99 -3.38
C ALA A 124 6.17 6.95 -3.15
N PRO A 125 7.42 6.46 -3.04
CA PRO A 125 8.59 7.34 -2.88
C PRO A 125 8.82 8.25 -4.10
N THR A 126 8.43 7.80 -5.29
CA THR A 126 8.55 8.56 -6.54
C THR A 126 7.36 9.49 -6.76
N ILE A 127 6.16 9.11 -6.30
CA ILE A 127 4.94 9.91 -6.46
C ILE A 127 4.93 11.08 -5.47
N TYR A 128 5.37 10.86 -4.22
CA TYR A 128 5.26 11.87 -3.16
C TYR A 128 5.89 13.23 -3.51
N PRO A 129 7.10 13.34 -4.12
CA PRO A 129 7.68 14.64 -4.48
C PRO A 129 6.78 15.51 -5.37
N PHE A 130 5.90 14.91 -6.18
CA PHE A 130 4.94 15.65 -7.00
C PHE A 130 3.72 16.13 -6.21
N LEU A 131 3.41 15.46 -5.10
CA LEU A 131 2.31 15.80 -4.20
C LEU A 131 2.76 16.69 -3.04
N ALA A 132 4.04 16.68 -2.68
CA ALA A 132 4.60 17.43 -1.56
C ALA A 132 4.23 18.92 -1.58
N PRO A 133 4.30 19.65 -2.72
CA PRO A 133 3.94 21.08 -2.76
C PRO A 133 2.47 21.37 -2.42
N PHE A 134 1.58 20.38 -2.57
CA PHE A 134 0.18 20.50 -2.17
C PHE A 134 0.04 20.34 -0.65
N PHE A 135 0.72 19.37 -0.06
CA PHE A 135 0.60 19.06 1.37
C PHE A 135 1.40 19.99 2.28
N GLU A 136 2.55 20.50 1.83
CA GLU A 136 3.39 21.45 2.56
C GLU A 136 2.64 22.72 3.00
N ARG A 137 1.65 23.13 2.20
CA ARG A 137 0.74 24.24 2.50
C ARG A 137 -0.11 24.00 3.76
N PHE A 138 -0.36 22.74 4.10
CA PHE A 138 -1.19 22.33 5.23
C PHE A 138 -0.37 21.82 6.41
N THR A 139 0.84 21.30 6.16
CA THR A 139 1.76 20.80 7.21
C THR A 139 2.69 21.89 7.76
N GLY A 140 2.69 23.09 7.17
CA GLY A 140 3.52 24.21 7.63
C GLY A 140 5.01 24.01 7.37
N SER A 141 5.36 23.06 6.50
CA SER A 141 6.73 22.70 6.15
C SER A 141 7.23 23.45 4.90
N SER A 142 6.78 24.70 4.73
CA SER A 142 7.34 25.59 3.71
C SER A 142 8.74 26.03 4.12
N GLU A 143 9.74 25.73 3.29
CA GLU A 143 10.97 26.55 3.25
C GLU A 143 10.65 28.00 2.87
#